data_AF-A0A8D9BTU7-F1
#
_entry.id   AF-A0A8D9BTU7-F1
#
_cell.length_a   1.000
_cell.length_b   1.000
_cell.length_c   1.000
_cell.angle_alpha   90.00
_cell.angle_beta   90.00
_cell.angle_gamma   90.00
#
_symmetry.space_group_name_H-M   'P 1'
#
loop_
_entity.id
_entity.type
_entity.pdbx_description
1 polymer ?
#
loop_
_entity_poly.entity_id
_entity_poly.type
_entity_poly.pdbx_seq_one_letter_code
_entity_poly.pdbx_strand_id
1 'polypeptide(L)'
;MRSRTCFLIIICLVVATIFLIFFEDQRPIGTIQSLVTETNKQFYKIKNFKDNLELSEQKKLITDDKYLKILGFVDNPRLYPHSVWRNSSLPIRLMKFCNSSKCFVIDLNYDLFPSHVAKLSIHAYRPVIIQDALNFAGAVLYMECNVRVSFGNISALVNKSLKTGIVLSEQEDVGVSNQKHAVTSLTHPKMFEYFQTVVDNFEFTPMISVRSMLVYNTEAVHKNIMLPWVQCALIQECIYPIGAQSDGCRFDKKPHFRYSGCHRYDESALNLVLGLYFGVDNVSLYSWDNSRTRLFYNVTDELAEKEYFLLKSNLTGTS
;
A
#
# COMPACT_ATOMS: atom_id res chain seq x y z
N MET A 1 -29.52 7.74 -93.35
CA MET A 1 -29.04 8.64 -92.27
C MET A 1 -29.51 8.24 -90.85
N ARG A 2 -29.85 6.96 -90.58
CA ARG A 2 -30.45 6.54 -89.30
C ARG A 2 -29.58 5.61 -88.44
N SER A 3 -28.50 5.05 -88.99
CA SER A 3 -27.59 4.12 -88.30
C SER A 3 -26.42 4.82 -87.57
N ARG A 4 -25.93 5.96 -88.07
CA ARG A 4 -24.84 6.73 -87.45
C ARG A 4 -25.26 7.42 -86.15
N THR A 5 -26.53 7.83 -86.05
CA THR A 5 -27.08 8.48 -84.86
C THR A 5 -27.33 7.49 -83.72
N CYS A 6 -27.76 6.25 -84.03
CA CYS A 6 -27.92 5.21 -83.01
C CYS A 6 -26.58 4.77 -82.41
N PHE A 7 -25.51 4.72 -83.21
CA PHE A 7 -24.19 4.33 -82.72
C PHE A 7 -23.59 5.34 -81.74
N LEU A 8 -23.81 6.64 -81.99
CA LEU A 8 -23.40 7.72 -81.09
C LEU A 8 -24.17 7.70 -79.76
N ILE A 9 -25.46 7.38 -79.78
CA ILE A 9 -26.28 7.28 -78.57
C ILE A 9 -25.84 6.10 -77.69
N ILE A 10 -25.53 4.95 -78.29
CA ILE A 10 -25.03 3.78 -77.55
C ILE A 10 -23.67 4.07 -76.92
N ILE A 11 -22.76 4.74 -77.65
CA ILE A 11 -21.46 5.15 -77.09
C ILE A 11 -21.64 6.15 -75.94
N CYS A 12 -22.54 7.13 -76.06
CA CYS A 12 -22.84 8.05 -74.96
C CYS A 12 -23.42 7.35 -73.73
N LEU A 13 -24.28 6.35 -73.90
CA LEU A 13 -24.85 5.58 -72.80
C LEU A 13 -23.79 4.72 -72.10
N VAL A 14 -22.88 4.11 -72.86
CA VAL A 14 -21.76 3.32 -72.31
C VAL A 14 -20.74 4.21 -71.60
N VAL A 15 -20.42 5.38 -72.14
CA VAL A 15 -19.53 6.34 -71.47
C VAL A 15 -20.18 6.89 -70.20
N ALA A 16 -21.49 7.15 -70.19
CA ALA A 16 -22.22 7.61 -69.02
C ALA A 16 -22.30 6.53 -67.92
N THR A 17 -22.50 5.25 -68.28
CA THR A 17 -22.47 4.16 -67.28
C THR A 17 -21.06 3.90 -66.75
N ILE A 18 -20.03 4.00 -67.58
CA ILE A 18 -18.64 3.93 -67.12
C ILE A 18 -18.33 5.11 -66.19
N PHE A 19 -18.79 6.33 -66.51
CA PHE A 19 -18.64 7.48 -65.63
C PHE A 19 -19.37 7.30 -64.29
N LEU A 20 -20.57 6.72 -64.28
CA LEU A 20 -21.31 6.43 -63.05
C LEU A 20 -20.61 5.34 -62.21
N ILE A 21 -20.02 4.32 -62.84
CA ILE A 21 -19.27 3.27 -62.12
C ILE A 21 -17.96 3.81 -61.55
N PHE A 22 -17.27 4.72 -62.25
CA PHE A 22 -16.05 5.37 -61.73
C PHE A 22 -16.33 6.47 -60.68
N PHE A 23 -17.55 7.03 -60.64
CA PHE A 23 -17.94 8.03 -59.64
C PHE A 23 -18.76 7.47 -58.46
N GLU A 24 -19.13 6.18 -58.47
CA GLU A 24 -19.84 5.53 -57.36
C GLU A 24 -18.91 4.89 -56.30
N ASP A 25 -17.64 5.34 -56.22
CA ASP A 25 -16.71 4.91 -55.16
C ASP A 25 -16.30 6.05 -54.20
N GLN A 26 -17.16 7.07 -54.05
CA GLN A 26 -17.04 8.09 -53.00
C GLN A 26 -18.35 8.37 -52.25
N ARG A 27 -19.06 7.31 -51.83
CA ARG A 27 -19.93 7.43 -50.65
C ARG A 27 -19.17 6.87 -49.45
N PRO A 28 -18.85 7.68 -48.43
CA PRO A 28 -18.12 7.17 -47.29
C PRO A 28 -18.92 6.03 -46.64
N ILE A 29 -18.26 4.89 -46.44
CA ILE A 29 -18.69 3.77 -45.58
C ILE A 29 -18.72 4.21 -44.09
N GLY A 30 -19.02 5.50 -43.84
CA GLY A 30 -18.99 6.14 -42.54
C GLY A 30 -20.25 5.92 -41.72
N THR A 31 -21.37 5.47 -42.31
CA THR A 31 -22.65 5.37 -41.57
C THR A 31 -22.77 4.08 -40.77
N ILE A 32 -22.39 2.91 -41.30
CA ILE A 32 -22.43 1.65 -40.53
C ILE A 32 -21.27 1.59 -39.54
N GLN A 33 -20.07 2.03 -39.93
CA GLN A 33 -18.96 2.12 -38.98
C GLN A 33 -19.22 3.13 -37.88
N SER A 34 -19.83 4.30 -38.16
CA SER A 34 -20.24 5.21 -37.09
C SER A 34 -21.36 4.62 -36.25
N LEU A 35 -22.36 3.94 -36.82
CA LEU A 35 -23.42 3.29 -36.04
C LEU A 35 -22.87 2.19 -35.13
N VAL A 36 -21.95 1.35 -35.63
CA VAL A 36 -21.28 0.30 -34.86
C VAL A 36 -20.36 0.93 -33.81
N THR A 37 -19.67 2.02 -34.13
CA THR A 37 -18.80 2.75 -33.18
C THR A 37 -19.63 3.43 -32.09
N GLU A 38 -20.75 4.03 -32.44
CA GLU A 38 -21.67 4.68 -31.49
C GLU A 38 -22.36 3.64 -30.61
N THR A 39 -22.79 2.51 -31.20
CA THR A 39 -23.37 1.38 -30.46
C THR A 39 -22.35 0.74 -29.51
N ASN A 40 -21.10 0.56 -29.95
CA ASN A 40 -20.02 0.07 -29.10
C ASN A 40 -19.65 1.06 -27.99
N LYS A 41 -19.67 2.37 -28.26
CA LYS A 41 -19.52 3.41 -27.24
C LYS A 41 -20.66 3.40 -26.23
N GLN A 42 -21.90 3.21 -26.67
CA GLN A 42 -23.06 3.09 -25.79
C GLN A 42 -23.01 1.79 -24.98
N PHE A 43 -22.61 0.68 -25.58
CA PHE A 43 -22.41 -0.60 -24.89
C PHE A 43 -21.30 -0.51 -23.85
N TYR A 44 -20.18 0.16 -24.15
CA TYR A 44 -19.11 0.42 -23.20
C TYR A 44 -19.57 1.32 -22.04
N LYS A 45 -20.38 2.36 -22.32
CA LYS A 45 -20.99 3.20 -21.28
C LYS A 45 -21.96 2.42 -20.39
N ILE A 46 -22.80 1.56 -20.97
CA ILE A 46 -23.77 0.73 -20.24
C ILE A 46 -23.06 -0.35 -19.45
N LYS A 47 -21.99 -0.94 -19.99
CA LYS A 47 -21.13 -1.88 -19.28
C LYS A 47 -20.42 -1.20 -18.12
N ASN A 48 -19.81 -0.03 -18.32
CA ASN A 48 -19.27 0.76 -17.20
C ASN A 48 -20.35 1.12 -16.19
N PHE A 49 -21.57 1.47 -16.61
CA PHE A 49 -22.66 1.78 -15.70
C PHE A 49 -23.10 0.55 -14.90
N LYS A 50 -23.18 -0.63 -15.52
CA LYS A 50 -23.53 -1.89 -14.86
C LYS A 50 -22.41 -2.39 -13.95
N ASP A 51 -21.16 -2.29 -14.39
CA ASP A 51 -19.96 -2.58 -13.61
C ASP A 51 -19.86 -1.61 -12.41
N ASN A 52 -20.28 -0.34 -12.57
CA ASN A 52 -20.41 0.65 -11.49
C ASN A 52 -21.62 0.40 -10.57
N LEU A 53 -22.67 -0.25 -11.06
CA LEU A 53 -23.87 -0.59 -10.30
C LEU A 53 -23.66 -1.85 -9.45
N GLU A 54 -22.91 -2.83 -9.97
CA GLU A 54 -22.38 -3.97 -9.21
C GLU A 54 -21.24 -3.56 -8.26
N LEU A 55 -20.67 -2.35 -8.42
CA LEU A 55 -19.73 -1.71 -7.48
C LEU A 55 -20.42 -0.92 -6.34
N SER A 56 -21.75 -0.94 -6.23
CA SER A 56 -22.47 -0.15 -5.23
C SER A 56 -22.53 -0.76 -3.82
N GLU A 57 -21.96 -1.95 -3.61
CA GLU A 57 -21.36 -2.26 -2.31
C GLU A 57 -20.04 -1.49 -2.21
N GLN A 58 -20.11 -0.21 -1.81
CA GLN A 58 -18.92 0.59 -1.52
C GLN A 58 -17.97 -0.22 -0.63
N LYS A 59 -16.79 -0.60 -1.16
CA LYS A 59 -15.76 -1.26 -0.37
C LYS A 59 -15.37 -0.33 0.77
N LYS A 60 -15.65 -0.77 2.00
CA LYS A 60 -15.41 0.00 3.22
C LYS A 60 -14.47 -0.79 4.12
N LEU A 61 -13.72 -0.06 4.93
CA LEU A 61 -12.96 -0.61 6.04
C LEU A 61 -13.91 -1.01 7.17
N ILE A 62 -14.67 -2.10 6.95
CA ILE A 62 -15.57 -2.68 7.94
C ILE A 62 -15.01 -4.05 8.32
N THR A 63 -14.73 -4.22 9.60
CA THR A 63 -14.18 -5.44 10.19
C THR A 63 -15.07 -5.92 11.32
N ASP A 64 -14.98 -7.21 11.66
CA ASP A 64 -15.65 -7.74 12.84
C ASP A 64 -15.14 -7.03 14.12
N ASP A 65 -16.08 -6.42 14.85
CA ASP A 65 -15.85 -5.69 16.10
C ASP A 65 -15.07 -6.49 17.13
N LYS A 66 -15.15 -7.84 17.11
CA LYS A 66 -14.41 -8.67 18.05
C LYS A 66 -12.89 -8.45 17.94
N TYR A 67 -12.36 -8.27 16.74
CA TYR A 67 -10.93 -8.03 16.51
C TYR A 67 -10.52 -6.66 17.02
N LEU A 68 -11.35 -5.64 16.74
CA LEU A 68 -11.13 -4.26 17.15
C LEU A 68 -11.12 -4.13 18.68
N LYS A 69 -12.06 -4.80 19.36
CA LYS A 69 -12.13 -4.81 20.83
C LYS A 69 -10.91 -5.45 21.47
N ILE A 70 -10.41 -6.57 20.93
CA ILE A 70 -9.18 -7.24 21.41
C ILE A 70 -7.99 -6.27 21.32
N LEU A 71 -7.91 -5.48 20.25
CA LEU A 71 -6.83 -4.52 20.00
C LEU A 71 -7.01 -3.16 20.70
N GLY A 72 -8.04 -3.03 21.55
CA GLY A 72 -8.27 -1.83 22.35
C GLY A 72 -8.95 -0.68 21.62
N PHE A 73 -9.53 -0.91 20.43
CA PHE A 73 -10.45 0.03 19.79
C PHE A 73 -11.84 -0.08 20.45
N VAL A 74 -11.96 0.54 21.62
CA VAL A 74 -13.17 0.58 22.45
C VAL A 74 -13.55 2.03 22.74
N ASP A 75 -14.74 2.26 23.29
CA ASP A 75 -15.24 3.62 23.56
C ASP A 75 -14.30 4.47 24.44
N ASN A 76 -13.59 3.81 25.36
CA ASN A 76 -12.61 4.43 26.25
C ASN A 76 -11.23 3.76 26.06
N PRO A 77 -10.50 4.08 24.98
CA PRO A 77 -9.23 3.45 24.67
C PRO A 77 -8.14 3.92 25.65
N ARG A 78 -7.09 3.10 25.82
CA ARG A 78 -5.93 3.47 26.62
C ARG A 78 -4.98 4.32 25.78
N LEU A 79 -4.96 5.62 26.05
CA LEU A 79 -4.19 6.58 25.27
C LEU A 79 -2.98 7.13 26.04
N TYR A 80 -1.95 7.51 25.30
CA TYR A 80 -0.81 8.26 25.83
C TYR A 80 -1.26 9.65 26.31
N PRO A 81 -0.74 10.19 27.44
CA PRO A 81 0.30 9.63 28.32
C PRO A 81 -0.24 8.76 29.46
N HIS A 82 -1.56 8.56 29.53
CA HIS A 82 -2.24 7.93 30.67
C HIS A 82 -2.23 6.39 30.62
N SER A 83 -1.60 5.80 29.62
CA SER A 83 -1.36 4.36 29.52
C SER A 83 -0.46 3.89 30.66
N VAL A 84 -1.04 3.21 31.64
CA VAL A 84 -0.29 2.60 32.75
C VAL A 84 0.21 1.23 32.33
N TRP A 85 1.54 1.11 32.22
CA TRP A 85 2.23 -0.16 32.06
C TRP A 85 1.82 -1.13 33.18
N ARG A 86 1.33 -2.32 32.80
CA ARG A 86 1.11 -3.42 33.74
C ARG A 86 1.93 -4.61 33.28
N ASN A 87 2.74 -5.15 34.19
CA ASN A 87 3.51 -6.36 34.00
C ASN A 87 2.64 -7.46 33.38
N SER A 88 3.03 -7.95 32.21
CA SER A 88 2.54 -9.19 31.64
C SER A 88 3.71 -10.16 31.53
N SER A 89 3.49 -11.39 31.97
CA SER A 89 4.51 -12.43 32.02
C SER A 89 4.01 -13.66 31.29
N LEU A 90 4.61 -14.00 30.15
CA LEU A 90 4.55 -15.34 29.56
C LEU A 90 5.89 -15.66 28.85
N PRO A 91 6.41 -16.90 28.94
CA PRO A 91 7.75 -17.22 28.43
C PRO A 91 7.77 -18.02 27.11
N ILE A 92 8.65 -17.61 26.17
CA ILE A 92 9.18 -18.43 25.06
C ILE A 92 10.71 -18.20 24.90
N ARG A 93 11.39 -19.13 24.19
CA ARG A 93 12.84 -19.34 23.97
C ARG A 93 13.78 -18.13 23.81
N LEU A 94 13.28 -16.91 23.56
CA LEU A 94 14.05 -15.67 23.56
C LEU A 94 14.38 -15.14 24.98
N MET A 95 13.79 -15.71 26.03
CA MET A 95 14.05 -15.35 27.43
C MET A 95 15.54 -15.29 27.80
N LYS A 96 16.37 -16.17 27.23
CA LYS A 96 17.81 -16.19 27.54
C LYS A 96 18.52 -14.89 27.17
N PHE A 97 18.05 -14.19 26.13
CA PHE A 97 18.58 -12.89 25.71
C PHE A 97 17.83 -11.72 26.38
N CYS A 98 16.72 -12.02 27.05
CA CYS A 98 15.80 -11.07 27.68
C CYS A 98 15.88 -11.20 29.21
N ASN A 99 17.09 -11.11 29.77
CA ASN A 99 17.38 -11.41 31.17
C ASN A 99 17.31 -10.17 32.10
N SER A 100 16.31 -9.31 31.90
CA SER A 100 16.12 -8.09 32.69
C SER A 100 14.64 -7.88 32.99
N SER A 101 14.32 -7.29 34.14
CA SER A 101 12.93 -6.93 34.51
C SER A 101 12.29 -5.89 33.58
N LYS A 102 13.06 -5.33 32.64
CA LYS A 102 12.59 -4.37 31.63
C LYS A 102 12.40 -4.99 30.24
N CYS A 103 12.60 -6.30 30.10
CA CYS A 103 12.48 -7.01 28.83
C CYS A 103 11.41 -8.10 28.96
N PHE A 104 10.51 -8.16 27.98
CA PHE A 104 9.41 -9.12 27.94
C PHE A 104 9.29 -9.67 26.53
N VAL A 105 8.96 -10.95 26.43
CA VAL A 105 8.64 -11.62 25.17
C VAL A 105 7.14 -11.87 25.21
N ILE A 106 6.43 -11.39 24.20
CA ILE A 106 4.98 -11.51 24.10
C ILE A 106 4.67 -12.13 22.75
N ASP A 107 3.96 -13.24 22.77
CA ASP A 107 3.51 -13.91 21.54
C ASP A 107 2.14 -13.40 21.13
N LEU A 108 1.99 -13.10 19.83
CA LEU A 108 0.69 -12.85 19.25
C LEU A 108 -0.04 -14.18 19.03
N ASN A 109 -1.20 -14.36 19.66
CA ASN A 109 -2.07 -15.49 19.36
C ASN A 109 -2.81 -15.26 18.03
N TYR A 110 -2.28 -15.81 16.95
CA TYR A 110 -2.86 -15.69 15.61
C TYR A 110 -4.26 -16.31 15.47
N ASP A 111 -4.62 -17.28 16.31
CA ASP A 111 -5.93 -17.95 16.25
C ASP A 111 -7.09 -16.99 16.57
N LEU A 112 -6.78 -15.83 17.18
CA LEU A 112 -7.75 -14.77 17.47
C LEU A 112 -8.06 -13.89 16.25
N PHE A 113 -7.35 -14.04 15.13
CA PHE A 113 -7.42 -13.15 13.96
C PHE A 113 -7.73 -13.95 12.68
N PRO A 114 -8.12 -13.28 11.58
CA PRO A 114 -8.25 -13.93 10.28
C PRO A 114 -6.95 -14.64 9.88
N SER A 115 -7.07 -15.81 9.24
CA SER A 115 -5.93 -16.69 8.97
C SER A 115 -4.83 -16.04 8.11
N HIS A 116 -5.17 -15.09 7.24
CA HIS A 116 -4.18 -14.37 6.42
C HIS A 116 -3.26 -13.47 7.25
N VAL A 117 -3.66 -13.05 8.46
CA VAL A 117 -2.82 -12.25 9.36
C VAL A 117 -1.55 -13.00 9.76
N ALA A 118 -1.63 -14.33 9.89
CA ALA A 118 -0.47 -15.18 10.20
C ALA A 118 0.51 -15.34 9.03
N LYS A 119 0.15 -14.92 7.81
CA LYS A 119 1.00 -15.02 6.63
C LYS A 119 2.08 -13.93 6.66
N LEU A 120 3.29 -14.31 7.06
CA LEU A 120 4.41 -13.37 7.22
C LEU A 120 4.73 -12.58 5.95
N SER A 121 4.60 -13.19 4.77
CA SER A 121 4.97 -12.56 3.50
C SER A 121 4.13 -11.33 3.11
N ILE A 122 2.96 -11.13 3.73
CA ILE A 122 2.11 -9.96 3.49
C ILE A 122 2.14 -8.96 4.64
N HIS A 123 2.87 -9.26 5.72
CA HIS A 123 3.05 -8.39 6.89
C HIS A 123 1.75 -7.85 7.52
N ALA A 124 0.61 -8.51 7.31
CA ALA A 124 -0.67 -8.12 7.89
C ALA A 124 -0.68 -8.21 9.44
N TYR A 125 0.26 -8.95 10.03
CA TYR A 125 0.48 -8.97 11.47
C TYR A 125 1.05 -7.66 12.02
N ARG A 126 1.80 -6.88 11.22
CA ARG A 126 2.55 -5.71 11.70
C ARG A 126 1.64 -4.64 12.31
N PRO A 127 0.53 -4.22 11.68
CA PRO A 127 -0.40 -3.25 12.27
C PRO A 127 -1.05 -3.78 13.56
N VAL A 128 -1.36 -5.08 13.58
CA VAL A 128 -1.99 -5.78 14.71
C VAL A 128 -1.07 -5.78 15.94
N ILE A 129 0.19 -6.22 15.79
CA ILE A 129 1.14 -6.25 16.92
C ILE A 129 1.49 -4.86 17.43
N ILE A 130 1.56 -3.86 16.54
CA ILE A 130 1.89 -2.49 16.93
C ILE A 130 0.74 -1.87 17.70
N GLN A 131 -0.50 -2.07 17.24
CA GLN A 131 -1.67 -1.61 17.97
C GLN A 131 -1.82 -2.30 19.33
N ASP A 132 -1.62 -3.62 19.38
CA ASP A 132 -1.64 -4.37 20.63
C ASP A 132 -0.61 -3.78 21.61
N ALA A 133 0.64 -3.61 21.18
CA ALA A 133 1.69 -2.98 21.96
C ALA A 133 1.36 -1.53 22.38
N LEU A 134 0.74 -0.73 21.51
CA LEU A 134 0.29 0.65 21.81
C LEU A 134 -0.78 0.68 22.91
N ASN A 135 -1.70 -0.30 22.93
CA ASN A 135 -2.71 -0.44 23.98
C ASN A 135 -2.08 -0.77 25.36
N PHE A 136 -0.90 -1.40 25.36
CA PHE A 136 -0.13 -1.69 26.58
C PHE A 136 0.81 -0.57 27.02
N ALA A 137 1.58 0.01 26.09
CA ALA A 137 2.69 0.91 26.40
C ALA A 137 2.39 2.40 26.16
N GLY A 138 1.36 2.72 25.37
CA GLY A 138 1.02 4.08 24.94
C GLY A 138 1.98 4.70 23.92
N ALA A 139 3.24 4.26 23.88
CA ALA A 139 4.18 4.60 22.83
C ALA A 139 5.03 3.39 22.46
N VAL A 140 5.31 3.22 21.17
CA VAL A 140 6.03 2.07 20.62
C VAL A 140 7.08 2.56 19.63
N LEU A 141 8.33 2.17 19.86
CA LEU A 141 9.37 2.18 18.83
C LEU A 141 9.36 0.81 18.15
N TYR A 142 8.80 0.74 16.95
CA TYR A 142 8.83 -0.47 16.13
C TYR A 142 10.09 -0.48 15.27
N MET A 143 10.69 -1.67 15.12
CA MET A 143 11.83 -1.92 14.24
C MET A 143 11.74 -3.32 13.65
N GLU A 144 12.07 -3.43 12.37
CA GLU A 144 12.23 -4.71 11.70
C GLU A 144 13.46 -5.47 12.21
N CYS A 145 13.45 -6.80 12.06
CA CYS A 145 14.49 -7.68 12.59
C CYS A 145 15.90 -7.38 12.03
N ASN A 146 15.98 -6.79 10.84
CA ASN A 146 17.23 -6.41 10.18
C ASN A 146 17.61 -4.93 10.37
N VAL A 147 16.91 -4.21 11.27
CA VAL A 147 17.24 -2.83 11.64
C VAL A 147 17.99 -2.83 12.97
N ARG A 148 18.97 -1.94 13.10
CA ARG A 148 19.73 -1.69 14.33
C ARG A 148 19.66 -0.21 14.69
N VAL A 149 19.84 0.09 15.97
CA VAL A 149 19.91 1.47 16.48
C VAL A 149 21.36 1.83 16.73
N SER A 150 21.83 2.91 16.11
CA SER A 150 23.10 3.53 16.50
C SER A 150 22.90 4.28 17.81
N PHE A 151 23.81 4.09 18.77
CA PHE A 151 23.79 4.86 20.01
C PHE A 151 23.92 6.36 19.70
N GLY A 152 22.96 7.16 20.18
CA GLY A 152 22.93 8.59 19.88
C GLY A 152 21.75 9.31 20.52
N ASN A 153 21.70 10.63 20.34
CA ASN A 153 20.64 11.47 20.87
C ASN A 153 19.37 11.35 20.02
N ILE A 154 18.36 10.63 20.53
CA ILE A 154 17.05 10.48 19.87
C ILE A 154 16.05 11.60 20.18
N SER A 155 16.44 12.63 20.95
CA SER A 155 15.50 13.66 21.44
C SER A 155 14.82 14.41 20.28
N ALA A 156 15.51 14.62 19.16
CA ALA A 156 14.90 15.27 17.99
C ALA A 156 13.82 14.40 17.33
N LEU A 157 14.05 13.08 17.22
CA LEU A 157 13.06 12.11 16.74
C LEU A 157 11.86 12.06 17.69
N VAL A 158 12.13 11.98 19.00
CA VAL A 158 11.09 11.98 20.05
C VAL A 158 10.25 13.26 19.99
N ASN A 159 10.89 14.43 19.94
CA ASN A 159 10.20 15.72 19.88
C ASN A 159 9.33 15.87 18.62
N LYS A 160 9.81 15.36 17.48
CA LYS A 160 9.01 15.34 16.25
C LYS A 160 7.80 14.41 16.41
N SER A 161 8.04 13.20 16.92
CA SER A 161 7.00 12.18 17.13
C SER A 161 5.96 12.59 18.17
N LEU A 162 6.34 13.36 19.19
CA LEU A 162 5.39 13.93 20.14
C LEU A 162 4.48 14.98 19.50
N LYS A 163 4.97 15.72 18.50
CA LYS A 163 4.18 16.73 17.78
C LYS A 163 3.21 16.11 16.77
N THR A 164 3.66 15.09 16.04
CA THR A 164 2.86 14.48 14.96
C THR A 164 2.13 13.20 15.38
N GLY A 165 2.50 12.63 16.52
CA GLY A 165 2.01 11.33 17.01
C GLY A 165 2.72 10.13 16.38
N ILE A 166 3.24 10.26 15.15
CA ILE A 166 3.93 9.18 14.44
C ILE A 166 5.07 9.74 13.58
N VAL A 167 6.21 9.05 13.57
CA VAL A 167 7.32 9.30 12.67
C VAL A 167 7.93 7.99 12.19
N LEU A 168 8.08 7.84 10.87
CA LEU A 168 8.72 6.71 10.21
C LEU A 168 10.13 7.13 9.80
N SER A 169 11.11 6.27 10.01
CA SER A 169 12.47 6.49 9.53
C SER A 169 12.58 6.08 8.07
N GLU A 170 12.93 7.04 7.23
CA GLU A 170 13.28 6.77 5.84
C GLU A 170 14.62 6.02 5.83
N GLN A 171 14.60 4.77 5.38
CA GLN A 171 15.78 3.94 5.24
C GLN A 171 15.91 3.51 3.78
N GLU A 172 17.12 3.55 3.27
CA GLU A 172 17.42 3.03 1.94
C GLU A 172 17.44 1.49 2.00
N ASP A 173 16.81 0.85 1.03
CA ASP A 173 16.95 -0.59 0.83
C ASP A 173 18.40 -0.89 0.39
N VAL A 174 19.03 -1.82 1.09
CA VAL A 174 20.43 -2.21 0.81
C VAL A 174 20.50 -2.81 -0.59
N GLY A 175 21.23 -2.16 -1.51
CA GLY A 175 21.45 -2.67 -2.87
C GLY A 175 20.37 -2.31 -3.89
N VAL A 176 19.36 -1.50 -3.53
CA VAL A 176 18.38 -0.94 -4.48
C VAL A 176 18.76 0.51 -4.80
N SER A 177 18.64 0.92 -6.06
CA SER A 177 18.92 2.31 -6.49
C SER A 177 18.15 3.31 -5.62
N ASN A 178 18.77 4.45 -5.29
CA ASN A 178 18.26 5.56 -4.45
C ASN A 178 16.98 6.28 -4.96
N GLN A 179 16.13 5.60 -5.74
CA GLN A 179 14.90 6.15 -6.27
C GLN A 179 13.76 5.93 -5.28
N LYS A 180 13.21 7.04 -4.77
CA LYS A 180 11.95 7.03 -4.04
C LYS A 180 10.83 6.69 -5.02
N HIS A 181 10.13 5.59 -4.80
CA HIS A 181 8.98 5.20 -5.60
C HIS A 181 7.71 5.89 -5.08
N ALA A 182 6.77 6.20 -5.98
CA ALA A 182 5.49 6.75 -5.56
C ALA A 182 4.66 5.67 -4.84
N VAL A 183 3.75 6.10 -3.97
CA VAL A 183 2.79 5.20 -3.29
C VAL A 183 2.00 4.40 -4.33
N THR A 184 1.59 5.03 -5.43
CA THR A 184 0.87 4.42 -6.55
C THR A 184 1.67 3.35 -7.29
N SER A 185 3.00 3.45 -7.32
CA SER A 185 3.87 2.49 -7.99
C SER A 185 3.91 1.15 -7.27
N LEU A 186 3.68 1.16 -5.95
CA LEU A 186 3.85 0.01 -5.05
C LEU A 186 2.54 -0.39 -4.36
N THR A 187 1.41 0.20 -4.74
CA THR A 187 0.10 -0.06 -4.14
C THR A 187 -0.87 -0.60 -5.18
N HIS A 188 -1.43 -1.77 -4.90
CA HIS A 188 -2.40 -2.37 -5.81
C HIS A 188 -3.64 -1.47 -5.95
N PRO A 189 -4.14 -1.16 -7.16
CA PRO A 189 -5.22 -0.19 -7.38
C PRO A 189 -6.49 -0.45 -6.55
N LYS A 190 -6.87 -1.71 -6.36
CA LYS A 190 -8.02 -2.10 -5.53
C LYS A 190 -7.94 -1.63 -4.07
N MET A 191 -6.75 -1.38 -3.52
CA MET A 191 -6.60 -0.90 -2.15
C MET A 191 -7.14 0.53 -2.00
N PHE A 192 -6.97 1.39 -3.02
CA PHE A 192 -7.48 2.77 -3.01
C PHE A 192 -9.00 2.83 -2.85
N GLU A 193 -9.73 1.84 -3.38
CA GLU A 193 -11.18 1.71 -3.24
C GLU A 193 -11.62 1.56 -1.77
N TYR A 194 -10.91 0.76 -0.96
CA TYR A 194 -11.19 0.58 0.47
C TYR A 194 -10.99 1.87 1.26
N PHE A 195 -9.99 2.66 0.88
CA PHE A 195 -9.68 3.96 1.48
C PHE A 195 -10.49 5.11 0.89
N GLN A 196 -11.44 4.83 -0.02
CA GLN A 196 -12.32 5.81 -0.65
C GLN A 196 -11.56 6.98 -1.29
N THR A 197 -10.42 6.68 -1.92
CA THR A 197 -9.60 7.65 -2.64
C THR A 197 -9.33 7.16 -4.06
N VAL A 198 -8.88 8.07 -4.93
CA VAL A 198 -8.42 7.73 -6.28
C VAL A 198 -6.90 7.64 -6.31
N VAL A 199 -6.38 6.87 -7.27
CA VAL A 199 -4.95 6.62 -7.46
C VAL A 199 -4.19 7.93 -7.73
N ASP A 200 -4.78 8.80 -8.56
CA ASP A 200 -4.21 10.07 -9.03
C ASP A 200 -3.75 10.98 -7.88
N ASN A 201 -4.44 10.93 -6.73
CA ASN A 201 -4.10 11.73 -5.55
C ASN A 201 -2.70 11.41 -4.98
N PHE A 202 -2.16 10.23 -5.28
CA PHE A 202 -0.93 9.71 -4.70
C PHE A 202 0.22 9.56 -5.71
N GLU A 203 0.05 10.01 -6.96
CA GLU A 203 1.07 9.85 -8.03
C GLU A 203 2.43 10.47 -7.68
N PHE A 204 2.42 11.51 -6.84
CA PHE A 204 3.62 12.24 -6.44
C PHE A 204 3.96 12.09 -4.96
N THR A 205 3.21 11.26 -4.22
CA THR A 205 3.52 10.95 -2.82
C THR A 205 4.58 9.86 -2.77
N PRO A 206 5.77 10.11 -2.20
CA PRO A 206 6.78 9.06 -2.04
C PRO A 206 6.33 8.01 -1.02
N MET A 207 6.60 6.74 -1.34
CA MET A 207 6.45 5.63 -0.41
C MET A 207 7.49 5.73 0.71
N ILE A 208 7.04 5.72 1.96
CA ILE A 208 7.90 5.69 3.14
C ILE A 208 7.90 4.27 3.72
N SER A 209 9.11 3.75 3.97
CA SER A 209 9.28 2.41 4.50
C SER A 209 8.80 2.27 5.96
N VAL A 210 8.14 1.17 6.29
CA VAL A 210 7.64 0.86 7.65
C VAL A 210 8.63 0.01 8.46
N ARG A 211 9.93 0.11 8.14
CA ARG A 211 10.97 -0.72 8.76
C ARG A 211 11.41 -0.22 10.14
N SER A 212 11.23 1.05 10.43
CA SER A 212 11.33 1.56 11.80
C SER A 212 10.49 2.81 11.98
N MET A 213 9.78 2.90 13.10
CA MET A 213 8.92 4.03 13.40
C MET A 213 8.66 4.19 14.89
N LEU A 214 8.47 5.43 15.31
CA LEU A 214 8.08 5.79 16.66
C LEU A 214 6.63 6.29 16.62
N VAL A 215 5.76 5.63 17.38
CA VAL A 215 4.32 5.89 17.40
C VAL A 215 3.86 6.16 18.84
N TYR A 216 3.05 7.19 19.03
CA TYR A 216 2.35 7.51 20.27
C TYR A 216 0.86 7.29 20.06
N ASN A 217 0.22 6.52 20.94
CA ASN A 217 -1.20 6.21 20.92
C ASN A 217 -2.02 7.41 21.42
N THR A 218 -1.93 8.53 20.73
CA THR A 218 -2.80 9.70 20.95
C THR A 218 -4.18 9.41 20.36
N GLU A 219 -5.19 10.14 20.80
CA GLU A 219 -6.55 10.05 20.26
C GLU A 219 -6.57 10.10 18.72
N ALA A 220 -5.81 11.03 18.15
CA ALA A 220 -5.77 11.26 16.72
C ALA A 220 -5.06 10.12 15.97
N VAL A 221 -3.94 9.61 16.49
CA VAL A 221 -3.23 8.45 15.91
C VAL A 221 -4.09 7.19 16.04
N HIS A 222 -4.69 6.97 17.20
CA HIS A 222 -5.53 5.81 17.47
C HIS A 222 -6.69 5.71 16.47
N LYS A 223 -7.47 6.79 16.32
CA LYS A 223 -8.68 6.80 15.49
C LYS A 223 -8.40 6.98 14.00
N ASN A 224 -7.46 7.84 13.63
CA ASN A 224 -7.30 8.25 12.23
C ASN A 224 -6.13 7.57 11.51
N ILE A 225 -5.24 6.91 12.26
CA ILE A 225 -4.08 6.21 11.68
C ILE A 225 -4.14 4.71 11.96
N MET A 226 -4.10 4.32 13.22
CA MET A 226 -4.02 2.91 13.60
C MET A 226 -5.30 2.15 13.26
N LEU A 227 -6.48 2.72 13.51
CA LEU A 227 -7.75 2.07 13.19
C LEU A 227 -7.88 1.72 11.69
N PRO A 228 -7.78 2.65 10.72
CA PRO A 228 -7.91 2.29 9.31
C PRO A 228 -6.78 1.38 8.81
N TRP A 229 -5.57 1.50 9.38
CA TRP A 229 -4.46 0.61 9.03
C TRP A 229 -4.69 -0.82 9.49
N VAL A 230 -5.12 -1.00 10.75
CA VAL A 230 -5.51 -2.31 11.31
C VAL A 230 -6.71 -2.88 10.56
N GLN A 231 -7.72 -2.06 10.26
CA GLN A 231 -8.90 -2.54 9.52
C GLN A 231 -8.52 -3.11 8.16
N CYS A 232 -7.66 -2.42 7.40
CA CYS A 232 -7.19 -2.96 6.13
C CYS A 232 -6.43 -4.27 6.31
N ALA A 233 -5.56 -4.37 7.33
CA ALA A 233 -4.82 -5.59 7.64
C ALA A 233 -5.72 -6.79 7.97
N LEU A 234 -6.86 -6.54 8.62
CA LEU A 234 -7.86 -7.56 8.96
C LEU A 234 -8.77 -7.95 7.79
N ILE A 235 -8.79 -7.18 6.70
CA ILE A 235 -9.58 -7.46 5.50
C ILE A 235 -8.65 -8.02 4.41
N GLN A 236 -8.75 -9.33 4.14
CA GLN A 236 -7.86 -9.99 3.18
C GLN A 236 -7.82 -9.28 1.81
N GLU A 237 -8.97 -8.87 1.29
CA GLU A 237 -9.07 -8.21 -0.01
C GLU A 237 -8.55 -6.76 -0.02
N CYS A 238 -8.44 -6.11 1.15
CA CYS A 238 -7.80 -4.79 1.27
C CYS A 238 -6.28 -4.95 1.28
N ILE A 239 -5.75 -5.76 2.21
CA ILE A 239 -4.31 -5.92 2.42
C ILE A 239 -3.63 -6.77 1.34
N TYR A 240 -4.35 -7.74 0.79
CA TYR A 240 -3.88 -8.68 -0.21
C TYR A 240 -4.92 -8.89 -1.33
N PRO A 241 -5.18 -7.87 -2.16
CA PRO A 241 -6.12 -7.98 -3.25
C PRO A 241 -5.70 -9.06 -4.26
N ILE A 242 -6.67 -9.69 -4.93
CA ILE A 242 -6.39 -10.66 -6.01
C ILE A 242 -5.51 -10.00 -7.08
N GLY A 243 -4.37 -10.64 -7.37
CA GLY A 243 -3.35 -10.14 -8.31
C GLY A 243 -2.19 -9.40 -7.64
N ALA A 244 -2.22 -9.21 -6.31
CA ALA A 244 -1.10 -8.64 -5.57
C ALA A 244 0.07 -9.63 -5.43
N GLN A 245 1.28 -9.11 -5.58
CA GLN A 245 2.54 -9.83 -5.44
C GLN A 245 3.65 -8.87 -5.00
N SER A 246 4.66 -9.35 -4.29
CA SER A 246 5.79 -8.55 -3.79
C SER A 246 6.92 -8.37 -4.80
N ASP A 247 6.99 -9.25 -5.80
CA ASP A 247 8.10 -9.42 -6.71
C ASP A 247 7.72 -9.16 -8.17
N GLY A 248 8.74 -9.04 -9.04
CA GLY A 248 8.53 -8.76 -10.46
C GLY A 248 8.20 -7.30 -10.78
N CYS A 249 8.65 -6.38 -9.92
CA CYS A 249 8.33 -4.96 -10.02
C CYS A 249 9.00 -4.34 -11.25
N ARG A 250 8.22 -3.65 -12.08
CA ARG A 250 8.70 -3.02 -13.30
C ARG A 250 8.83 -1.51 -13.14
N PHE A 251 9.97 -1.08 -12.60
CA PHE A 251 10.32 0.34 -12.45
C PHE A 251 10.99 0.96 -13.69
N ASP A 252 11.33 0.13 -14.67
CA ASP A 252 11.87 0.51 -15.97
C ASP A 252 10.83 1.26 -16.84
N LYS A 253 9.54 1.13 -16.52
CA LYS A 253 8.46 1.76 -17.26
C LYS A 253 8.18 3.18 -16.77
N LYS A 254 8.05 4.11 -17.73
CA LYS A 254 7.65 5.49 -17.48
C LYS A 254 6.15 5.72 -17.73
N PRO A 255 5.51 6.69 -17.05
CA PRO A 255 6.05 7.43 -15.91
C PRO A 255 6.18 6.54 -14.66
N HIS A 256 7.19 6.82 -13.83
CA HIS A 256 7.58 5.96 -12.71
C HIS A 256 6.52 5.84 -11.60
N PHE A 257 5.55 6.75 -11.55
CA PHE A 257 4.43 6.70 -10.61
C PHE A 257 3.36 5.66 -10.98
N ARG A 258 3.41 5.07 -12.17
CA ARG A 258 2.46 4.00 -12.53
C ARG A 258 2.70 2.75 -11.70
N TYR A 259 1.61 2.04 -11.42
CA TYR A 259 1.66 0.74 -10.76
C TYR A 259 2.69 -0.19 -11.42
N SER A 260 3.69 -0.61 -10.65
CA SER A 260 4.84 -1.37 -11.13
C SER A 260 4.52 -2.86 -11.35
N GLY A 261 3.33 -3.31 -10.95
CA GLY A 261 2.98 -4.74 -10.88
C GLY A 261 3.29 -5.38 -9.52
N CYS A 262 3.80 -4.60 -8.56
CA CYS A 262 4.09 -5.03 -7.20
C CYS A 262 3.27 -4.29 -6.15
N HIS A 263 3.05 -4.97 -5.02
CA HIS A 263 2.31 -4.47 -3.88
C HIS A 263 3.11 -4.62 -2.58
N ARG A 264 3.17 -3.55 -1.78
CA ARG A 264 3.86 -3.51 -0.47
C ARG A 264 2.93 -3.79 0.73
N TYR A 265 1.71 -4.29 0.49
CA TYR A 265 0.79 -4.77 1.53
C TYR A 265 0.53 -3.74 2.64
N ASP A 266 0.94 -4.01 3.88
CA ASP A 266 0.69 -3.15 5.04
C ASP A 266 1.40 -1.78 4.92
N GLU A 267 2.57 -1.74 4.29
CA GLU A 267 3.29 -0.50 4.02
C GLU A 267 2.54 0.38 3.02
N SER A 268 1.94 -0.21 1.98
CA SER A 268 1.02 0.49 1.09
C SER A 268 -0.17 1.06 1.85
N ALA A 269 -0.80 0.25 2.70
CA ALA A 269 -1.96 0.67 3.47
C ALA A 269 -1.63 1.83 4.42
N LEU A 270 -0.49 1.77 5.13
CA LEU A 270 -0.07 2.85 6.02
C LEU A 270 0.22 4.13 5.25
N ASN A 271 0.87 4.07 4.10
CA ASN A 271 1.17 5.27 3.32
C ASN A 271 -0.09 5.93 2.75
N LEU A 272 -1.13 5.16 2.38
CA LEU A 272 -2.44 5.73 2.05
C LEU A 272 -3.06 6.44 3.25
N VAL A 273 -3.07 5.80 4.42
CA VAL A 273 -3.57 6.38 5.67
C VAL A 273 -2.84 7.68 6.02
N LEU A 274 -1.52 7.69 5.95
CA LEU A 274 -0.70 8.86 6.28
C LEU A 274 -0.94 10.01 5.28
N GLY A 275 -1.04 9.71 3.98
CA GLY A 275 -1.35 10.74 2.97
C GLY A 275 -2.76 11.31 3.12
N LEU A 276 -3.75 10.50 3.49
CA LEU A 276 -5.10 10.97 3.78
C LEU A 276 -5.17 11.82 5.06
N TYR A 277 -4.41 11.45 6.09
CA TYR A 277 -4.45 12.14 7.38
C TYR A 277 -3.60 13.42 7.40
N PHE A 278 -2.35 13.38 6.91
CA PHE A 278 -1.44 14.53 6.91
C PHE A 278 -1.54 15.38 5.65
N GLY A 279 -2.12 14.85 4.56
CA GLY A 279 -2.07 15.42 3.22
C GLY A 279 -0.91 14.83 2.40
N VAL A 280 -1.20 14.56 1.13
CA VAL A 280 -0.32 13.85 0.18
C VAL A 280 1.01 14.55 -0.11
N ASP A 281 1.07 15.87 0.12
CA ASP A 281 2.27 16.70 -0.06
C ASP A 281 3.10 16.89 1.24
N ASN A 282 2.57 16.43 2.39
CA ASN A 282 3.11 16.75 3.72
C ASN A 282 3.95 15.62 4.32
N VAL A 283 4.63 14.83 3.48
CA VAL A 283 5.45 13.68 3.91
C VAL A 283 6.51 14.06 4.95
N SER A 284 7.05 15.26 4.85
CA SER A 284 8.06 15.78 5.79
C SER A 284 7.56 15.90 7.24
N LEU A 285 6.25 15.87 7.49
CA LEU A 285 5.69 15.87 8.85
C LEU A 285 5.92 14.54 9.56
N TYR A 286 5.79 13.42 8.84
CA TYR A 286 5.83 12.08 9.42
C TYR A 286 7.05 11.26 8.98
N SER A 287 7.91 11.75 8.10
CA SER A 287 9.15 11.07 7.73
C SER A 287 10.36 11.59 8.50
N TRP A 288 11.34 10.73 8.75
CA TRP A 288 12.62 11.07 9.36
C TRP A 288 13.77 10.73 8.42
N ASP A 289 14.56 11.74 8.07
CA ASP A 289 15.74 11.58 7.23
C ASP A 289 16.88 10.95 8.05
N ASN A 290 17.01 9.63 7.91
CA ASN A 290 18.03 8.86 8.59
C ASN A 290 19.43 9.01 7.98
N SER A 291 19.55 9.53 6.74
CA SER A 291 20.86 9.71 6.09
C SER A 291 21.77 10.67 6.86
N ARG A 292 21.17 11.67 7.53
CA ARG A 292 21.87 12.71 8.29
C ARG A 292 22.22 12.29 9.70
N THR A 293 21.32 11.55 10.34
CA THR A 293 21.42 11.24 11.78
C THR A 293 21.93 9.84 12.05
N ARG A 294 21.81 8.93 11.08
CA ARG A 294 22.21 7.52 11.13
C ARG A 294 21.73 6.82 12.41
N LEU A 295 20.56 7.22 12.91
CA LEU A 295 19.96 6.66 14.12
C LEU A 295 19.62 5.18 13.93
N PHE A 296 19.21 4.82 12.73
CA PHE A 296 18.94 3.45 12.36
C PHE A 296 19.88 3.00 11.25
N TYR A 297 20.17 1.71 11.16
CA TYR A 297 20.88 1.16 10.00
C TYR A 297 20.46 -0.27 9.73
N ASN A 298 20.62 -0.67 8.48
CA ASN A 298 20.26 -2.00 8.01
C ASN A 298 21.44 -2.93 8.13
N VAL A 299 21.17 -4.16 8.58
CA VAL A 299 22.13 -5.26 8.53
C VAL A 299 21.66 -6.30 7.52
N THR A 300 22.60 -6.93 6.82
CA THR A 300 22.30 -8.06 5.95
C THR A 300 21.98 -9.30 6.78
N ASP A 301 21.29 -10.26 6.19
CA ASP A 301 20.99 -11.53 6.86
C ASP A 301 22.27 -12.26 7.29
N GLU A 302 23.32 -12.24 6.46
CA GLU A 302 24.64 -12.81 6.78
C GLU A 302 25.26 -12.16 8.02
N LEU A 303 25.20 -10.82 8.11
CA LEU A 303 25.72 -10.10 9.27
C LEU A 303 24.88 -10.37 10.52
N ALA A 304 23.55 -10.39 10.39
CA ALA A 304 22.64 -10.68 11.49
C ALA A 304 22.84 -12.12 12.03
N GLU A 305 23.07 -13.08 11.14
CA GLU A 305 23.37 -14.46 11.51
C GLU A 305 24.72 -14.56 12.24
N LYS A 306 25.74 -13.85 11.76
CA LYS A 306 27.04 -13.76 12.44
C LYS A 306 26.93 -13.14 13.83
N GLU A 307 26.17 -12.04 13.98
CA GLU A 307 25.88 -11.41 15.27
C GLU A 307 25.21 -12.40 16.23
N TYR A 308 24.21 -13.16 15.74
CA TYR A 308 23.52 -14.17 16.53
C TYR A 308 24.46 -15.29 17.00
N PHE A 309 25.34 -15.80 16.14
CA PHE A 309 26.31 -16.81 16.52
C PHE A 309 27.26 -16.33 17.62
N LEU A 310 27.74 -15.09 17.55
CA LEU A 310 28.57 -14.48 18.59
C LEU A 310 27.83 -14.32 19.92
N LEU A 311 26.56 -13.90 19.87
CA LEU A 311 25.71 -13.81 21.07
C LEU A 311 25.50 -15.19 21.71
N LYS A 312 25.28 -16.22 20.89
CA LYS A 312 25.11 -17.59 21.35
C LYS A 312 26.38 -18.17 21.97
N SER A 313 27.56 -17.92 21.39
CA SER A 313 28.84 -18.39 21.95
C SER A 313 29.14 -17.76 23.31
N ASN A 314 28.82 -16.47 23.47
CA ASN A 314 29.03 -15.75 24.73
C ASN A 314 28.13 -16.29 25.86
N LEU A 315 26.91 -16.74 25.54
CA LEU A 315 26.02 -17.39 26.51
C LEU A 315 26.51 -18.78 26.96
N THR A 316 27.26 -19.47 26.10
CA THR A 316 27.82 -20.81 26.42
C THR A 316 29.18 -20.76 27.11
N GLY A 317 29.86 -19.61 27.10
CA GLY A 317 31.20 -19.44 27.71
C GLY A 317 31.19 -19.09 29.21
N THR A 318 30.02 -18.96 29.83
CA THR A 318 29.85 -18.62 31.26
C THR A 318 29.42 -19.82 32.13
N SER A 319 29.72 -21.05 31.71
CA SER A 319 29.45 -22.28 32.49
C SER A 319 30.66 -22.78 33.25
#